data_AF-A0A1S7LJH1-F1
#
_entry.id   AF-A0A1S7LJH1-F1
#
_cell.length_a   1.000
_cell.length_b   1.000
_cell.length_c   1.000
_cell.angle_alpha   90.00
_cell.angle_beta   90.00
_cell.angle_gamma   90.00
#
_symmetry.space_group_name_H-M   'P 1'
#
loop_
_entity.id
_entity.type
_entity.pdbx_description
1 polymer ?
#
loop_
_entity_poly.entity_id
_entity_poly.type
_entity_poly.pdbx_seq_one_letter_code
_entity_poly.pdbx_strand_id
1 'polypeptide(L)'
;MTPTTLAERVILARKRAGFTQKQLSEHVGTSQTAINLLEKGKTKRSRSTGRIAIACGVAPGWLEAGVGEMLPKQSPKRPSQPRREETIIVNQSTVMNLYGTIAAALRDKSLPDTLTVQGIDSKGQPIDITFKIR
;
A
#
# COMPACT_ATOMS: atom_id res chain seq x y z
N MET A 1 -31.64 -1.66 -10.59
CA MET A 1 -31.36 -0.41 -11.32
C MET A 1 -29.90 -0.39 -11.73
N THR A 2 -29.63 -0.24 -13.02
CA THR A 2 -28.27 0.02 -13.54
C THR A 2 -27.99 1.52 -13.43
N PRO A 3 -26.98 1.97 -12.68
CA PRO A 3 -26.70 3.39 -12.50
C PRO A 3 -26.26 4.03 -13.83
N THR A 4 -26.99 5.05 -14.25
CA THR A 4 -26.81 5.73 -15.54
C THR A 4 -25.82 6.89 -15.45
N THR A 5 -25.73 7.55 -14.29
CA THR A 5 -24.87 8.72 -14.09
C THR A 5 -23.64 8.42 -13.25
N LEU A 6 -22.61 9.26 -13.39
CA LEU A 6 -21.42 9.23 -12.50
C LEU A 6 -21.83 9.38 -11.03
N ALA A 7 -22.78 10.27 -10.75
CA ALA A 7 -23.29 10.50 -9.41
C ALA A 7 -23.86 9.22 -8.79
N GLU A 8 -24.74 8.52 -9.52
CA GLU A 8 -25.32 7.26 -9.08
C GLU A 8 -24.27 6.17 -8.88
N ARG A 9 -23.28 6.08 -9.77
CA ARG A 9 -22.18 5.11 -9.66
C ARG A 9 -21.29 5.38 -8.45
N VAL A 10 -21.00 6.65 -8.14
CA VAL A 10 -20.23 7.05 -6.95
C VAL A 10 -21.01 6.70 -5.67
N ILE A 11 -22.31 7.01 -5.62
CA ILE A 11 -23.17 6.63 -4.48
C ILE A 11 -23.17 5.11 -4.27
N LEU A 12 -23.34 4.35 -5.35
CA LEU A 12 -23.37 2.90 -5.30
C LEU A 12 -22.03 2.30 -4.84
N ALA A 13 -20.91 2.77 -5.42
CA ALA A 13 -19.58 2.33 -5.05
C ALA A 13 -19.27 2.63 -3.59
N ARG A 14 -19.58 3.85 -3.12
CA ARG A 14 -19.36 4.26 -1.73
C ARG A 14 -20.16 3.42 -0.75
N LYS A 15 -21.47 3.23 -1.00
CA LYS A 15 -22.34 2.44 -0.14
C LYS A 15 -21.89 0.98 -0.07
N ARG A 16 -21.50 0.41 -1.22
CA ARG A 16 -20.96 -0.97 -1.28
C ARG A 16 -19.66 -1.11 -0.48
N ALA A 17 -18.79 -0.10 -0.51
CA ALA A 17 -17.56 -0.07 0.26
C ALA A 17 -17.78 0.23 1.77
N GLY A 18 -19.02 0.48 2.21
CA GLY A 18 -19.34 0.75 3.61
C GLY A 18 -18.91 2.13 4.09
N PHE A 19 -18.62 3.07 3.19
CA PHE A 19 -18.15 4.41 3.57
C PHE A 19 -19.30 5.41 3.71
N THR A 20 -19.23 6.26 4.73
CA THR A 20 -19.88 7.56 4.71
C THR A 20 -19.20 8.47 3.68
N GLN A 21 -19.86 9.56 3.26
CA GLN A 21 -19.22 10.53 2.38
C GLN A 21 -17.93 11.09 3.01
N LYS A 22 -17.94 11.35 4.33
CA LYS A 22 -16.79 11.90 5.06
C LYS A 22 -15.61 10.94 5.01
N GLN A 23 -15.84 9.68 5.35
CA GLN A 23 -14.81 8.63 5.27
C GLN A 23 -14.26 8.47 3.86
N LEU A 24 -15.12 8.50 2.83
CA LEU A 24 -14.65 8.46 1.45
C LEU A 24 -13.77 9.67 1.13
N SER A 25 -14.15 10.87 1.57
CA SER A 25 -13.39 12.10 1.32
C SER A 25 -12.00 12.05 1.97
N GLU A 26 -11.90 11.52 3.19
CA GLU A 26 -10.64 11.33 3.92
C GLU A 26 -9.75 10.30 3.20
N HIS A 27 -10.31 9.14 2.82
CA HIS A 27 -9.57 8.08 2.13
C HIS A 27 -9.06 8.52 0.75
N VAL A 28 -9.85 9.33 0.06
CA VAL A 28 -9.53 9.88 -1.27
C VAL A 28 -8.70 11.16 -1.16
N GLY A 29 -8.44 11.70 0.03
CA GLY A 29 -7.72 12.96 0.23
C GLY A 29 -8.36 14.13 -0.52
N THR A 30 -9.68 14.27 -0.41
CA THR A 30 -10.47 15.37 -0.97
C THR A 30 -11.43 15.92 0.08
N SER A 31 -12.17 16.99 -0.23
CA SER A 31 -13.12 17.57 0.72
C SER A 31 -14.46 16.81 0.71
N GLN A 32 -15.10 16.76 1.86
CA GLN A 32 -16.45 16.22 2.02
C GLN A 32 -17.47 16.92 1.10
N THR A 33 -17.32 18.23 0.91
CA THR A 33 -18.13 19.03 -0.01
C THR A 33 -17.95 18.59 -1.46
N ALA A 34 -16.72 18.25 -1.88
CA ALA A 34 -16.47 17.78 -3.24
C ALA A 34 -17.17 16.44 -3.52
N ILE A 35 -17.14 15.51 -2.56
CA ILE A 35 -17.90 14.24 -2.66
C ILE A 35 -19.40 14.50 -2.75
N ASN A 36 -19.95 15.40 -1.91
CA ASN A 36 -21.37 15.75 -1.95
C ASN A 36 -21.79 16.36 -3.30
N LEU A 37 -21.02 17.30 -3.85
CA LEU A 37 -21.30 17.90 -5.16
C LEU A 37 -21.23 16.88 -6.31
N LEU A 38 -20.32 15.91 -6.20
CA LEU A 38 -20.20 14.80 -7.14
C LEU A 38 -21.41 13.86 -7.07
N GLU A 39 -21.85 13.47 -5.86
CA GLU A 39 -23.04 12.63 -5.65
C GLU A 39 -24.36 13.32 -6.01
N LYS A 40 -24.40 14.67 -5.98
CA LYS A 40 -25.54 15.45 -6.47
C LYS A 40 -25.50 15.72 -7.97
N GLY A 41 -24.47 15.26 -8.68
CA GLY A 41 -24.29 15.49 -10.12
C GLY A 41 -24.00 16.95 -10.50
N LYS A 42 -23.69 17.82 -9.53
CA LYS A 42 -23.26 19.21 -9.80
C LYS A 42 -21.87 19.23 -10.41
N THR A 43 -21.04 18.25 -10.05
CA THR A 43 -19.75 17.97 -10.68
C THR A 43 -19.89 16.77 -11.60
N LYS A 44 -19.73 16.97 -12.91
CA LYS A 44 -19.84 15.89 -13.92
C LYS A 44 -18.54 15.11 -14.17
N ARG A 45 -17.40 15.65 -13.73
CA ARG A 45 -16.08 15.01 -13.78
C ARG A 45 -15.25 15.47 -12.60
N SER A 46 -14.49 14.57 -11.99
CA SER A 46 -13.56 14.90 -10.91
C SER A 46 -12.18 14.33 -11.19
N ARG A 47 -11.13 15.08 -10.84
CA ARG A 47 -9.76 14.56 -10.81
C ARG A 47 -9.60 13.41 -9.79
N SER A 48 -10.52 13.32 -8.82
CA SER A 48 -10.51 12.26 -7.82
C SER A 48 -11.24 10.98 -8.25
N THR A 49 -11.88 10.90 -9.42
CA THR A 49 -12.66 9.72 -9.84
C THR A 49 -11.82 8.44 -9.83
N GLY A 50 -10.59 8.47 -10.34
CA GLY A 50 -9.70 7.31 -10.29
C GLY A 50 -9.35 6.88 -8.86
N ARG A 51 -9.11 7.83 -7.95
CA ARG A 51 -8.84 7.57 -6.53
C ARG A 51 -10.09 7.03 -5.81
N ILE A 52 -11.28 7.51 -6.16
CA ILE A 52 -12.56 6.99 -5.64
C ILE A 52 -12.74 5.54 -6.08
N ALA A 53 -12.45 5.21 -7.35
CA ALA A 53 -12.55 3.84 -7.84
C ALA A 53 -11.65 2.88 -7.05
N ILE A 54 -10.40 3.29 -6.80
CA ILE A 54 -9.45 2.52 -6.00
C ILE A 54 -9.94 2.37 -4.56
N ALA A 55 -10.33 3.47 -3.91
CA ALA A 55 -10.81 3.47 -2.52
C ALA A 55 -12.03 2.55 -2.33
N CYS A 56 -12.96 2.57 -3.29
CA CYS A 56 -14.17 1.75 -3.24
C CYS A 56 -14.00 0.34 -3.83
N GLY A 57 -12.82 -0.01 -4.36
CA GLY A 57 -12.55 -1.33 -4.94
C GLY A 57 -13.37 -1.64 -6.21
N VAL A 58 -13.67 -0.63 -7.02
CA VAL A 58 -14.44 -0.77 -8.27
C VAL A 58 -13.59 -0.48 -9.50
N ALA A 59 -14.02 -0.94 -10.67
CA ALA A 59 -13.34 -0.68 -11.93
C ALA A 59 -13.42 0.82 -12.30
N PRO A 60 -12.29 1.48 -12.64
CA PRO A 60 -12.28 2.90 -13.02
C PRO A 60 -13.16 3.21 -14.24
N GLY A 61 -13.12 2.36 -15.27
CA GLY A 61 -13.93 2.52 -16.49
C GLY A 61 -15.43 2.44 -16.22
N TRP A 62 -15.83 1.55 -15.31
CA TRP A 62 -17.22 1.49 -14.86
C TRP A 62 -17.59 2.75 -14.09
N LEU A 63 -16.78 3.17 -13.10
CA LEU A 63 -17.11 4.33 -12.29
C LEU A 63 -17.20 5.61 -13.13
N GLU A 64 -16.23 5.87 -13.99
CA GLU A 64 -16.14 7.10 -14.78
C GLU A 64 -17.14 7.15 -15.93
N ALA A 65 -17.17 6.11 -16.77
CA ALA A 65 -17.92 6.12 -18.03
C ALA A 65 -19.15 5.19 -18.01
N GLY A 66 -19.33 4.35 -16.98
CA GLY A 66 -20.38 3.34 -16.96
C GLY A 66 -20.08 2.15 -17.89
N VAL A 67 -18.84 2.00 -18.33
CA VAL A 67 -18.43 0.96 -19.30
C VAL A 67 -17.90 -0.26 -18.56
N GLY A 68 -18.37 -1.43 -18.94
CA GLY A 68 -17.93 -2.71 -18.38
C GLY A 68 -18.59 -3.04 -17.03
N GLU A 69 -17.95 -3.93 -16.27
CA GLU A 69 -18.46 -4.41 -14.98
C GLU A 69 -17.98 -3.52 -13.82
N MET A 70 -18.81 -3.42 -12.78
CA MET A 70 -18.50 -2.64 -11.57
C MET A 70 -17.25 -3.15 -10.86
N LEU A 71 -17.08 -4.46 -10.79
CA LEU A 71 -15.93 -5.06 -10.16
C LEU A 71 -14.87 -5.32 -11.23
N PRO A 72 -13.60 -5.03 -10.94
CA PRO A 72 -12.53 -5.46 -11.83
C PRO A 72 -12.60 -6.98 -11.95
N LYS A 73 -12.54 -7.49 -13.18
CA LYS A 73 -12.34 -8.93 -13.41
C LYS A 73 -11.09 -9.30 -12.63
N GLN A 74 -11.21 -10.23 -11.68
CA GLN A 74 -10.09 -10.71 -10.89
C GLN A 74 -9.07 -11.34 -11.83
N SER A 75 -8.20 -10.53 -12.42
CA SER A 75 -6.89 -11.00 -12.81
C SER A 75 -6.25 -11.38 -11.48
N PRO A 76 -5.75 -12.62 -11.30
CA PRO A 76 -5.08 -13.01 -10.07
C PRO A 76 -4.12 -11.87 -9.74
N LYS A 77 -4.39 -11.22 -8.62
CA LYS A 77 -3.64 -10.06 -8.14
C LYS A 77 -2.20 -10.54 -8.16
N ARG A 78 -1.42 -10.20 -9.19
CA ARG A 78 0.02 -10.45 -9.17
C ARG A 78 0.41 -9.85 -7.83
N PRO A 79 0.96 -10.64 -6.89
CA PRO A 79 1.40 -10.08 -5.63
C PRO A 79 2.22 -8.86 -6.02
N SER A 80 1.79 -7.69 -5.51
CA SER A 80 2.49 -6.43 -5.69
C SER A 80 3.97 -6.77 -5.57
N GLN A 81 4.73 -6.59 -6.66
CA GLN A 81 6.10 -7.09 -6.76
C GLN A 81 6.79 -6.89 -5.40
N PRO A 82 7.33 -7.95 -4.77
CA PRO A 82 8.08 -7.77 -3.54
C PRO A 82 9.09 -6.65 -3.81
N ARG A 83 9.04 -5.62 -2.96
CA ARG A 83 10.00 -4.53 -2.91
C ARG A 83 11.37 -5.16 -3.07
N ARG A 84 12.08 -4.90 -4.18
CA ARG A 84 13.33 -5.56 -4.61
C ARG A 84 14.01 -6.24 -3.42
N GLU A 85 13.83 -7.55 -3.30
CA GLU A 85 14.56 -8.34 -2.33
C GLU A 85 16.01 -8.36 -2.81
N GLU A 86 16.79 -7.37 -2.39
CA GLU A 86 18.23 -7.41 -2.53
C GLU A 86 18.72 -8.59 -1.68
N THR A 87 19.09 -9.68 -2.36
CA THR A 87 19.79 -10.79 -1.71
C THR A 87 21.14 -10.25 -1.24
N ILE A 88 21.28 -10.04 0.05
CA ILE A 88 22.56 -9.66 0.66
C ILE A 88 23.32 -10.94 0.99
N ILE A 89 24.52 -11.08 0.43
CA ILE A 89 25.40 -12.22 0.74
C ILE A 89 26.24 -11.82 1.96
N VAL A 90 26.08 -12.55 3.05
CA VAL A 90 26.94 -12.44 4.25
C VAL A 90 27.92 -13.62 4.27
N ASN A 91 29.19 -13.36 4.58
CA ASN A 91 30.21 -14.41 4.67
C ASN A 91 30.12 -15.17 6.01
N GLN A 92 30.77 -16.34 6.10
CA GLN A 92 30.73 -17.19 7.30
C GLN A 92 31.36 -16.51 8.53
N SER A 93 32.39 -15.67 8.37
CA SER A 93 33.02 -14.96 9.49
C SER A 93 32.11 -13.88 10.08
N THR A 94 31.34 -13.16 9.27
CA THR A 94 30.31 -12.21 9.70
C THR A 94 29.24 -12.92 10.53
N VAL A 95 28.79 -14.09 10.08
CA VAL A 95 27.82 -14.91 10.83
C VAL A 95 28.39 -15.33 12.18
N MET A 96 29.64 -15.77 12.25
CA MET A 96 30.28 -16.18 13.51
C MET A 96 30.49 -15.00 14.48
N ASN A 97 30.86 -13.82 13.97
CA ASN A 97 30.98 -12.61 14.79
C ASN A 97 29.64 -12.21 15.41
N LEU A 98 28.56 -12.28 14.62
CA LEU A 98 27.19 -12.02 15.05
C LEU A 98 26.79 -12.93 16.22
N TYR A 99 27.08 -14.23 16.11
CA TYR A 99 26.84 -15.19 17.20
C TYR A 99 27.64 -14.83 18.46
N GLY A 100 28.90 -14.42 18.32
CA GLY A 100 29.73 -13.99 19.46
C GLY A 100 29.16 -12.77 20.18
N THR A 101 28.77 -11.72 19.45
CA THR A 101 28.18 -10.51 20.02
C THR A 101 26.87 -10.81 20.73
N ILE A 102 25.99 -11.62 20.12
CA ILE A 102 24.71 -12.02 20.74
C ILE A 102 24.96 -12.88 21.98
N ALA A 103 25.89 -13.85 21.93
CA ALA A 103 26.21 -14.69 23.08
C ALA A 103 26.80 -13.89 24.26
N ALA A 104 27.62 -12.87 23.98
CA ALA A 104 28.13 -11.95 24.99
C ALA A 104 27.00 -11.08 25.58
N ALA A 105 26.14 -10.53 24.72
CA ALA A 105 25.02 -9.69 25.14
C ALA A 105 23.94 -10.45 25.94
N LEU A 106 23.67 -11.71 25.59
CA LEU A 106 22.77 -12.59 26.35
C LEU A 106 23.33 -12.93 27.74
N ARG A 107 24.65 -13.08 27.88
CA ARG A 107 25.32 -13.30 29.17
C ARG A 107 25.21 -12.08 30.08
N ASP A 108 25.36 -10.89 29.52
CA ASP A 108 25.30 -9.61 30.25
C ASP A 108 23.86 -9.06 30.38
N LYS A 109 22.85 -9.78 29.88
CA LYS A 109 21.43 -9.36 29.77
C LYS A 109 21.25 -7.97 29.16
N SER A 110 22.20 -7.51 28.36
CA SER A 110 22.24 -6.18 27.78
C SER A 110 22.46 -6.31 26.28
N LEU A 111 21.35 -6.39 25.54
CA LEU A 111 21.39 -6.33 24.09
C LEU A 111 21.45 -4.87 23.63
N PRO A 112 22.33 -4.53 22.67
CA PRO A 112 22.35 -3.21 22.05
C PRO A 112 21.05 -2.95 21.28
N ASP A 113 20.66 -1.68 21.12
CA ASP A 113 19.44 -1.31 20.39
C ASP A 113 19.53 -1.66 18.89
N THR A 114 20.75 -1.64 18.36
CA THR A 114 21.05 -1.98 16.97
C THR A 114 22.30 -2.83 16.86
N LEU A 115 22.39 -3.59 15.79
CA LEU A 115 23.52 -4.44 15.47
C LEU A 115 23.87 -4.30 14.01
N THR A 116 25.09 -3.86 13.74
CA THR A 116 25.60 -3.68 12.38
C THR A 116 26.49 -4.85 12.01
N VAL A 117 26.28 -5.42 10.84
CA VAL A 117 27.13 -6.47 10.26
C VAL A 117 27.55 -6.08 8.85
N GLN A 118 28.71 -6.56 8.39
CA GLN A 118 29.15 -6.34 7.02
C GLN A 118 28.58 -7.38 6.05
N GLY A 119 27.91 -6.92 5.00
CA GLY A 119 27.45 -7.70 3.87
C GLY A 119 28.10 -7.27 2.56
N ILE A 120 27.74 -7.96 1.49
CA ILE A 120 28.12 -7.62 0.12
C ILE A 120 26.83 -7.46 -0.70
N ASP A 121 26.72 -6.36 -1.44
CA ASP A 121 25.57 -6.11 -2.32
C ASP A 121 25.61 -6.96 -3.60
N SER A 122 24.54 -6.87 -4.40
CA SER A 122 24.44 -7.60 -5.67
C SER A 122 25.52 -7.24 -6.72
N LYS A 123 26.29 -6.18 -6.50
CA LYS A 123 27.39 -5.71 -7.36
C LYS A 123 28.76 -6.05 -6.79
N GLY A 124 28.83 -6.77 -5.67
CA GLY A 124 30.09 -7.12 -5.01
C GLY A 124 30.67 -6.02 -4.13
N GLN A 125 29.92 -4.96 -3.82
CA GLN A 125 30.40 -3.86 -2.96
C GLN A 125 30.11 -4.16 -1.48
N PRO A 126 31.06 -3.90 -0.57
CA PRO A 126 30.82 -4.00 0.87
C PRO A 126 29.72 -3.03 1.30
N ILE A 127 28.78 -3.51 2.11
CA ILE A 127 27.70 -2.71 2.69
C ILE A 127 27.55 -3.03 4.17
N ASP A 128 27.19 -2.01 4.96
CA ASP A 128 26.82 -2.20 6.36
C ASP A 128 25.32 -2.47 6.48
N ILE A 129 24.96 -3.56 7.14
CA ILE A 129 23.58 -3.97 7.41
C ILE A 129 23.29 -3.75 8.89
N THR A 130 22.41 -2.80 9.20
CA THR A 130 21.99 -2.54 10.58
C THR A 130 20.66 -3.21 10.88
N PHE A 131 20.64 -4.11 11.88
CA PHE A 131 19.45 -4.72 12.45
C PHE A 131 19.03 -3.96 13.71
N LYS A 132 17.73 -3.62 13.84
CA LYS A 132 17.17 -3.15 15.11
C LYS A 132 16.79 -4.36 15.96
N ILE A 133 17.18 -4.36 17.23
CA ILE A 133 16.93 -5.47 18.17
C ILE A 133 15.81 -5.11 19.18
N ARG A 134 15.58 -3.82 19.44
CA ARG A 134 14.50 -3.33 20.31
C ARG A 134 13.40 -2.63 19.51
#